data_AF-A0AAE3R4G9-F1
#
_entry.id   AF-A0AAE3R4G9-F1
#
_cell.length_a   1.000
_cell.length_b   1.000
_cell.length_c   1.000
_cell.angle_alpha   90.00
_cell.angle_beta   90.00
_cell.angle_gamma   90.00
#
_symmetry.space_group_name_H-M   'P 1'
#
loop_
_entity.id
_entity.type
_entity.pdbx_description
1 polymer ?
#
loop_
_entity_poly.entity_id
_entity_poly.type
_entity_poly.pdbx_seq_one_letter_code
_entity_poly.pdbx_strand_id
1 'polypeptide(L)'
;MKNILYTSVLALLLSCSSSSSDVSVDSVYVHTRNQLKIVNGVILIELPNGVSFNWDNDCSRIVEDSLYRSLVTTFSTKQHSTIRLILDSTITSARVCAFDKNLLVGDLAFLLIDKIKGIPYALVLNVQFDVFQADCYYPVGLFSYINKYRSEVYKKVELYFNQDLSYKPISY
;
A
#
# COMPACT_ATOMS: atom_id res chain seq x y z
N MET A 1 15.84 33.00 33.56
CA MET A 1 16.33 31.87 32.73
C MET A 1 15.47 30.65 33.06
N LYS A 2 14.54 30.29 32.18
CA LYS A 2 13.71 29.09 32.30
C LYS A 2 13.92 28.26 31.03
N ASN A 3 14.64 27.17 31.18
CA ASN A 3 14.78 26.11 30.20
C ASN A 3 13.48 25.30 30.19
N ILE A 4 12.89 25.08 29.02
CA ILE A 4 12.01 23.92 28.78
C ILE A 4 12.39 23.35 27.41
N LEU A 5 13.21 22.29 27.43
CA LEU A 5 13.44 21.40 26.31
C LEU A 5 12.20 20.50 26.17
N TYR A 6 11.42 20.69 25.11
CA TYR A 6 10.44 19.70 24.66
C TYR A 6 11.11 18.78 23.63
N THR A 7 11.75 17.73 24.12
CA THR A 7 12.15 16.59 23.30
C THR A 7 11.41 15.37 23.79
N SER A 8 10.35 14.98 23.07
CA SER A 8 9.93 13.59 22.86
C SER A 8 8.50 13.54 22.33
N VAL A 9 8.32 13.15 21.07
CA VAL A 9 7.27 12.19 20.76
C VAL A 9 7.92 11.07 19.97
N LEU A 10 7.94 9.95 20.66
CA LEU A 10 8.41 8.62 20.33
C LEU A 10 7.80 8.16 19.00
N ALA A 11 8.62 8.03 17.95
CA ALA A 11 8.24 7.28 16.76
C ALA A 11 8.21 5.80 17.14
N LEU A 12 7.03 5.26 17.41
CA LEU A 12 6.82 3.81 17.49
C LEU A 12 7.06 3.22 16.10
N LEU A 13 8.31 2.83 15.84
CA LEU A 13 8.65 1.90 14.79
C LEU A 13 8.01 0.56 15.19
N LEU A 14 6.79 0.32 14.73
CA LEU A 14 6.26 -1.04 14.62
C LEU A 14 7.12 -1.74 13.57
N SER A 15 8.26 -2.27 13.99
CA SER A 15 9.03 -3.19 13.17
C SER A 15 8.32 -4.54 13.24
N CYS A 16 7.67 -4.90 12.14
CA CYS A 16 7.27 -6.28 11.90
C CYS A 16 8.48 -7.19 12.13
N SER A 17 8.44 -7.95 13.21
CA SER A 17 9.55 -8.79 13.66
C SER A 17 9.27 -10.20 13.19
N SER A 18 9.70 -10.55 11.97
CA SER A 18 9.72 -11.96 11.57
C SER A 18 10.81 -12.66 12.38
N SER A 19 10.45 -13.59 13.25
CA SER A 19 11.38 -14.46 13.96
C SER A 19 12.12 -15.34 12.94
N SER A 20 13.29 -14.91 12.48
CA SER A 20 14.16 -15.68 11.61
C SER A 20 15.05 -16.60 12.45
N SER A 21 14.81 -17.90 12.39
CA SER A 21 15.78 -18.90 12.84
C SER A 21 16.98 -18.89 11.88
N ASP A 22 18.18 -18.72 12.43
CA ASP A 22 19.45 -18.74 11.71
C ASP A 22 19.61 -19.97 10.80
N VAL A 23 19.87 -19.74 9.51
CA VAL A 23 20.53 -20.73 8.64
C VAL A 23 21.55 -20.01 7.75
N SER A 24 22.79 -20.47 7.88
CA SER A 24 24.01 -20.03 7.21
C SER A 24 23.89 -19.87 5.69
N VAL A 25 24.44 -18.76 5.21
CA VAL A 25 24.53 -18.36 3.80
C VAL A 25 25.60 -19.17 3.07
N ASP A 26 25.19 -19.83 1.98
CA ASP A 26 26.06 -20.05 0.81
C ASP A 26 25.26 -19.64 -0.43
N SER A 27 25.60 -18.48 -1.01
CA SER A 27 24.91 -17.94 -2.18
C SER A 27 25.46 -18.56 -3.46
N VAL A 28 24.72 -19.50 -4.04
CA VAL A 28 24.93 -19.96 -5.41
C VAL A 28 23.88 -19.29 -6.31
N TYR A 29 24.33 -18.43 -7.23
CA TYR A 29 23.49 -17.87 -8.29
C TYR A 29 23.24 -18.93 -9.36
N VAL A 30 22.01 -19.42 -9.45
CA VAL A 30 21.57 -20.27 -10.56
C VAL A 30 20.59 -19.47 -11.40
N HIS A 31 20.98 -19.20 -12.65
CA HIS A 31 20.14 -18.59 -13.66
C HIS A 31 19.31 -19.69 -14.32
N THR A 32 18.04 -19.83 -13.96
CA THR A 32 17.10 -20.68 -14.70
C THR A 32 15.75 -19.97 -14.78
N ARG A 33 15.26 -19.82 -16.01
CA ARG A 33 13.95 -19.24 -16.31
C ARG A 33 12.87 -20.03 -15.57
N ASN A 34 11.88 -19.33 -15.02
CA ASN A 34 10.58 -19.84 -14.60
C ASN A 34 10.33 -20.39 -13.19
N GLN A 35 11.09 -20.09 -12.15
CA GLN A 35 10.55 -20.05 -10.77
C GLN A 35 11.26 -18.99 -9.93
N LEU A 36 10.56 -17.91 -9.59
CA LEU A 36 11.02 -16.94 -8.60
C LEU A 36 11.13 -17.65 -7.25
N LYS A 37 12.37 -17.83 -6.79
CA LYS A 37 12.72 -18.30 -5.47
C LYS A 37 12.09 -17.34 -4.45
N ILE A 38 11.07 -17.80 -3.71
CA ILE A 38 10.46 -17.07 -2.61
C ILE A 38 11.55 -16.85 -1.56
N VAL A 39 12.07 -15.63 -1.49
CA VAL A 39 12.83 -15.16 -0.34
C VAL A 39 11.78 -14.56 0.59
N ASN A 40 11.54 -15.20 1.74
CA ASN A 40 10.82 -14.67 2.90
C ASN A 40 9.55 -13.85 2.60
N GLY A 41 8.37 -14.47 2.49
CA GLY A 41 7.06 -13.79 2.53
C GLY A 41 6.75 -12.75 1.42
N VAL A 42 7.76 -12.28 0.69
CA VAL A 42 7.69 -11.20 -0.29
C VAL A 42 7.38 -11.76 -1.67
N ILE A 43 6.43 -11.13 -2.34
CA ILE A 43 5.94 -11.50 -3.67
C ILE A 43 5.93 -10.28 -4.59
N LEU A 44 6.15 -10.50 -5.88
CA LEU A 44 5.97 -9.46 -6.90
C LEU A 44 4.48 -9.35 -7.25
N ILE A 45 3.95 -8.13 -7.17
CA ILE A 45 2.63 -7.77 -7.68
C ILE A 45 2.80 -7.08 -9.02
N GLU A 46 2.06 -7.54 -10.02
CA GLU A 46 1.96 -6.90 -11.33
C GLU A 46 0.50 -6.53 -11.59
N LEU A 47 0.22 -5.23 -11.62
CA LEU A 47 -1.10 -4.71 -11.92
C LEU A 47 -1.35 -4.70 -13.44
N PRO A 48 -2.61 -4.81 -13.91
CA PRO A 48 -2.92 -4.87 -15.35
C PRO A 48 -2.45 -3.66 -16.18
N ASN A 49 -2.18 -2.51 -15.56
CA ASN A 49 -1.67 -1.31 -16.23
C ASN A 49 -0.12 -1.26 -16.35
N GLY A 50 0.55 -2.36 -16.00
CA GLY A 50 2.01 -2.51 -16.04
C GLY A 50 2.72 -1.87 -14.84
N VAL A 51 1.99 -1.48 -13.79
CA VAL A 51 2.58 -1.08 -12.51
C VAL A 51 2.97 -2.33 -11.75
N SER A 52 4.21 -2.39 -11.25
CA SER A 52 4.69 -3.49 -10.43
C SER A 52 5.33 -3.00 -9.15
N PHE A 53 5.16 -3.75 -8.07
CA PHE A 53 5.80 -3.50 -6.77
C PHE A 53 5.89 -4.80 -5.97
N ASN A 54 6.80 -4.84 -5.00
CA ASN A 54 6.93 -5.98 -4.10
C ASN A 54 5.99 -5.81 -2.90
N TRP A 55 5.29 -6.88 -2.55
CA TRP A 55 4.39 -6.98 -1.40
C TRP A 55 4.96 -7.98 -0.40
N ASP A 56 5.05 -7.59 0.86
CA ASP A 56 5.45 -8.43 1.97
C ASP A 56 4.20 -9.02 2.63
N ASN A 57 3.97 -10.33 2.49
CA ASN A 57 2.82 -10.98 3.11
C ASN A 57 2.94 -11.09 4.64
N ASP A 58 4.16 -11.19 5.17
CA ASP A 58 4.37 -11.39 6.60
C ASP A 58 4.08 -10.08 7.34
N CYS A 59 4.48 -8.96 6.75
CA CYS A 59 4.24 -7.63 7.29
C CYS A 59 3.04 -6.91 6.67
N SER A 60 2.38 -7.52 5.68
CA SER A 60 1.21 -7.00 4.99
C SER A 60 1.40 -5.56 4.50
N ARG A 61 2.45 -5.34 3.71
CA ARG A 61 2.81 -3.99 3.25
C ARG A 61 3.52 -4.01 1.90
N ILE A 62 3.46 -2.86 1.23
CA ILE A 62 4.30 -2.58 0.06
C ILE A 62 5.74 -2.41 0.55
N VAL A 63 6.68 -3.10 -0.09
CA VAL A 63 8.11 -3.03 0.20
C VAL A 63 8.69 -1.76 -0.44
N GLU A 64 9.35 -0.92 0.35
CA GLU A 64 9.95 0.35 -0.10
C GLU A 64 11.34 0.17 -0.73
N ASP A 65 11.44 -0.71 -1.71
CA ASP A 65 12.66 -1.02 -2.44
C ASP A 65 12.89 -0.12 -3.67
N SER A 66 13.84 -0.48 -4.53
CA SER A 66 14.13 0.26 -5.77
C SER A 66 12.97 0.25 -6.76
N LEU A 67 12.15 -0.80 -6.79
CA LEU A 67 10.98 -0.91 -7.66
C LEU A 67 9.91 0.08 -7.20
N TYR A 68 9.62 0.11 -5.89
CA TYR A 68 8.71 1.12 -5.31
C TYR A 68 9.21 2.55 -5.55
N ARG A 69 10.51 2.83 -5.33
CA ARG A 69 11.08 4.17 -5.57
C ARG A 69 10.92 4.62 -7.03
N SER A 70 11.15 3.72 -7.99
CA SER A 70 10.94 3.99 -9.43
C SER A 70 9.47 4.22 -9.76
N LEU A 71 8.57 3.48 -9.09
CA LEU A 71 7.13 3.66 -9.25
C LEU A 71 6.68 5.04 -8.74
N VAL A 72 7.16 5.49 -7.58
CA VAL A 72 6.81 6.81 -7.02
C VAL A 72 7.15 7.95 -8.00
N THR A 73 8.32 7.90 -8.64
CA THR A 73 8.76 8.97 -9.57
C THR A 73 7.95 8.99 -10.86
N THR A 74 7.40 7.86 -11.29
CA THR A 74 6.64 7.72 -12.54
C THR A 74 5.12 7.68 -12.33
N PHE A 75 4.66 7.67 -11.08
CA PHE A 75 3.26 7.41 -10.72
C PHE A 75 2.28 8.39 -11.37
N SER A 76 2.65 9.66 -11.54
CA SER A 76 1.80 10.67 -12.16
C SER A 76 1.30 10.26 -13.55
N THR A 77 2.12 9.56 -14.33
CA THR A 77 1.76 9.07 -15.67
C THR A 77 0.79 7.88 -15.66
N LYS A 78 0.75 7.15 -14.53
CA LYS A 78 -0.08 5.96 -14.33
C LYS A 78 -1.25 6.19 -13.38
N GLN A 79 -1.32 7.34 -12.70
CA GLN A 79 -2.27 7.62 -11.63
C GLN A 79 -3.71 7.30 -12.02
N HIS A 80 -4.18 7.85 -13.14
CA HIS A 80 -5.55 7.65 -13.58
C HIS A 80 -5.86 6.18 -13.94
N SER A 81 -4.93 5.47 -14.58
CA SER A 81 -5.14 4.05 -14.87
C SER A 81 -5.07 3.19 -13.62
N THR A 82 -4.23 3.54 -12.63
CA THR A 82 -4.18 2.86 -11.32
C THR A 82 -5.46 3.10 -10.50
N ILE A 83 -6.01 4.32 -10.49
CA ILE A 83 -7.29 4.62 -9.81
C ILE A 83 -8.41 3.74 -10.38
N ARG A 84 -8.48 3.57 -11.71
CA ARG A 84 -9.47 2.69 -12.34
C ARG A 84 -9.38 1.23 -11.88
N LEU A 85 -8.19 0.75 -11.54
CA LEU A 85 -8.01 -0.60 -11.04
C LEU A 85 -8.64 -0.85 -9.67
N ILE A 86 -9.05 0.20 -8.92
CA ILE A 86 -9.83 0.02 -7.67
C ILE A 86 -11.09 -0.84 -7.92
N LEU A 87 -11.66 -0.80 -9.13
CA LEU A 87 -12.82 -1.59 -9.52
C LEU A 87 -12.51 -3.08 -9.76
N ASP A 88 -11.24 -3.45 -9.91
CA ASP A 88 -10.81 -4.80 -10.28
C ASP A 88 -10.97 -5.77 -9.10
N SER A 89 -11.73 -6.84 -9.32
CA SER A 89 -12.02 -7.88 -8.34
C SER A 89 -11.17 -9.15 -8.51
N THR A 90 -10.13 -9.10 -9.35
CA THR A 90 -9.23 -10.24 -9.57
C THR A 90 -8.44 -10.54 -8.30
N ILE A 91 -8.46 -11.80 -7.86
CA ILE A 91 -7.75 -12.26 -6.66
C ILE A 91 -6.24 -12.30 -6.94
N THR A 92 -5.44 -11.87 -5.97
CA THR A 92 -3.97 -11.95 -6.03
C THR A 92 -3.43 -12.96 -5.01
N SER A 93 -2.12 -13.15 -4.95
CA SER A 93 -1.46 -13.92 -3.88
C SER A 93 -1.09 -13.07 -2.66
N ALA A 94 -1.35 -11.75 -2.69
CA ALA A 94 -1.13 -10.88 -1.54
C ALA A 94 -2.15 -11.19 -0.44
N ARG A 95 -1.67 -11.30 0.79
CA ARG A 95 -2.46 -11.50 2.00
C ARG A 95 -2.32 -10.28 2.88
N VAL A 96 -3.36 -10.02 3.69
CA VAL A 96 -3.38 -8.87 4.59
C VAL A 96 -3.67 -9.28 6.02
N CYS A 97 -2.73 -8.90 6.88
CA CYS A 97 -2.69 -9.19 8.30
C CYS A 97 -2.92 -10.68 8.57
N ALA A 98 -3.33 -11.05 9.79
CA ALA A 98 -3.66 -12.43 10.12
C ALA A 98 -4.98 -12.94 9.50
N PHE A 99 -5.53 -12.24 8.50
CA PHE A 99 -6.72 -12.71 7.80
C PHE A 99 -6.29 -13.68 6.67
N ASP A 100 -6.87 -14.87 6.64
CA ASP A 100 -6.71 -15.87 5.56
C ASP A 100 -7.41 -15.44 4.25
N LYS A 101 -7.42 -14.13 3.95
CA LYS A 101 -8.02 -13.59 2.74
C LYS A 101 -6.97 -12.95 1.85
N ASN A 102 -6.96 -13.40 0.61
CA ASN A 102 -6.19 -12.78 -0.44
C ASN A 102 -6.81 -11.43 -0.85
N LEU A 103 -5.95 -10.44 -1.08
CA LEU A 103 -6.32 -9.14 -1.60
C LEU A 103 -6.69 -9.22 -3.07
N LEU A 104 -7.62 -8.37 -3.48
CA LEU A 104 -7.95 -8.15 -4.88
C LEU A 104 -6.98 -7.13 -5.50
N VAL A 105 -6.86 -7.15 -6.83
CA VAL A 105 -6.11 -6.12 -7.59
C VAL A 105 -6.57 -4.71 -7.19
N GLY A 106 -7.86 -4.49 -7.02
CA GLY A 106 -8.39 -3.20 -6.61
C GLY A 106 -8.08 -2.81 -5.17
N ASP A 107 -7.88 -3.78 -4.27
CA ASP A 107 -7.41 -3.47 -2.90
C ASP A 107 -5.96 -3.00 -2.95
N LEU A 108 -5.12 -3.70 -3.70
CA LEU A 108 -3.71 -3.36 -3.91
C LEU A 108 -3.54 -2.02 -4.62
N ALA A 109 -4.38 -1.73 -5.62
CA ALA A 109 -4.39 -0.43 -6.29
C ALA A 109 -4.75 0.70 -5.32
N PHE A 110 -5.78 0.52 -4.48
CA PHE A 110 -6.15 1.48 -3.45
C PHE A 110 -5.01 1.73 -2.46
N LEU A 111 -4.42 0.66 -1.92
CA LEU A 111 -3.29 0.74 -0.98
C LEU A 111 -2.07 1.42 -1.58
N LEU A 112 -1.78 1.17 -2.86
CA LEU A 112 -0.68 1.82 -3.56
C LEU A 112 -0.91 3.33 -3.70
N ILE A 113 -2.12 3.74 -4.10
CA ILE A 113 -2.48 5.16 -4.20
C ILE A 113 -2.34 5.83 -2.83
N ASP A 114 -2.89 5.20 -1.78
CA ASP A 114 -2.80 5.69 -0.41
C ASP A 114 -1.37 5.81 0.08
N LYS A 115 -0.53 4.81 -0.18
CA LYS A 115 0.88 4.83 0.22
C LYS A 115 1.68 5.93 -0.47
N ILE A 116 1.41 6.22 -1.75
CA ILE A 116 2.15 7.21 -2.54
C ILE A 116 1.63 8.64 -2.31
N LYS A 117 0.31 8.82 -2.23
CA LYS A 117 -0.34 10.13 -2.23
C LYS A 117 -0.96 10.53 -0.89
N GLY A 118 -1.27 9.55 -0.03
CA GLY A 118 -2.07 9.74 1.16
C GLY A 118 -3.54 10.02 0.81
N ILE A 119 -4.44 9.09 1.14
CA ILE A 119 -5.87 9.31 1.03
C ILE A 119 -6.38 9.75 2.41
N PRO A 120 -6.86 11.00 2.59
CA PRO A 120 -7.48 11.39 3.83
C PRO A 120 -8.87 10.75 3.93
N TYR A 121 -8.96 9.54 4.51
CA TYR A 121 -10.16 8.71 4.49
C TYR A 121 -11.43 9.43 4.99
N ALA A 122 -11.32 10.26 6.02
CA ALA A 122 -12.48 11.02 6.53
C ALA A 122 -13.04 12.02 5.50
N LEU A 123 -12.18 12.66 4.72
CA LEU A 123 -12.57 13.62 3.67
C LEU A 123 -13.04 12.91 2.40
N VAL A 124 -12.30 11.89 1.97
CA VAL A 124 -12.56 11.22 0.69
C VAL A 124 -13.70 10.22 0.83
N LEU A 125 -13.69 9.40 1.87
CA LEU A 125 -14.62 8.28 2.04
C LEU A 125 -15.83 8.62 2.91
N ASN A 126 -15.79 9.73 3.68
CA ASN A 126 -16.75 10.08 4.72
C ASN A 126 -16.82 9.03 5.85
N VAL A 127 -15.70 8.38 6.14
CA VAL A 127 -15.58 7.35 7.19
C VAL A 127 -14.32 7.60 8.01
N GLN A 128 -14.45 7.47 9.32
CA GLN A 128 -13.32 7.46 10.24
C GLN A 128 -12.91 6.01 10.49
N PHE A 129 -11.63 5.74 10.26
CA PHE A 129 -11.01 4.44 10.52
C PHE A 129 -9.97 4.64 11.64
N ASP A 130 -10.42 4.55 12.88
CA ASP A 130 -9.67 4.92 14.10
C ASP A 130 -9.27 3.71 14.96
N VAL A 131 -9.77 2.51 14.63
CA VAL A 131 -9.44 1.26 15.32
C VAL A 131 -8.42 0.46 14.53
N PHE A 132 -7.33 0.05 15.18
CA PHE A 132 -6.29 -0.82 14.61
C PHE A 132 -6.14 -2.09 15.45
N GLN A 133 -5.80 -3.20 14.79
CA GLN A 133 -5.37 -4.42 15.47
C GLN A 133 -3.86 -4.38 15.69
N ALA A 134 -3.37 -5.02 16.76
CA ALA A 134 -1.95 -4.99 17.13
C ALA A 134 -1.02 -5.44 15.99
N ASP A 135 -1.45 -6.43 15.21
CA ASP A 135 -0.63 -7.07 14.17
C ASP A 135 -1.02 -6.64 12.74
N CYS A 136 -1.64 -5.46 12.59
CA CYS A 136 -2.15 -5.00 11.30
C CYS A 136 -1.92 -3.50 11.11
N TYR A 137 -1.19 -3.13 10.05
CA TYR A 137 -0.96 -1.73 9.69
C TYR A 137 -2.21 -1.01 9.18
N TYR A 138 -3.26 -1.76 8.85
CA TYR A 138 -4.48 -1.21 8.30
C TYR A 138 -5.60 -1.18 9.35
N PRO A 139 -6.43 -0.14 9.35
CA PRO A 139 -7.49 -0.03 10.32
C PRO A 139 -8.58 -1.07 10.07
N VAL A 140 -9.24 -1.47 11.15
CA VAL A 140 -10.33 -2.44 11.14
C VAL A 140 -11.46 -1.92 10.25
N GLY A 141 -11.98 -2.81 9.40
CA GLY A 141 -13.11 -2.51 8.53
C GLY A 141 -12.76 -1.83 7.21
N LEU A 142 -11.52 -1.38 6.99
CA LEU A 142 -11.11 -0.74 5.72
C LEU A 142 -11.40 -1.63 4.51
N PHE A 143 -10.88 -2.86 4.49
CA PHE A 143 -11.08 -3.78 3.37
C PHE A 143 -12.54 -4.22 3.21
N SER A 144 -13.27 -4.38 4.32
CA SER A 144 -14.72 -4.68 4.27
C SER A 144 -15.50 -3.52 3.65
N TYR A 145 -15.14 -2.27 3.98
CA TYR A 145 -15.72 -1.07 3.41
C TYR A 145 -15.43 -0.96 1.91
N ILE A 146 -14.15 -1.10 1.51
CA ILE A 146 -13.75 -1.09 0.10
C ILE A 146 -14.49 -2.16 -0.68
N ASN A 147 -14.56 -3.39 -0.15
CA ASN A 147 -15.24 -4.47 -0.83
C ASN A 147 -16.75 -4.22 -0.98
N LYS A 148 -17.41 -3.64 0.03
CA LYS A 148 -18.85 -3.36 0.01
C LYS A 148 -19.20 -2.18 -0.90
N TYR A 149 -18.36 -1.15 -0.95
CA TYR A 149 -18.63 0.12 -1.64
C TYR A 149 -17.63 0.43 -2.76
N ARG A 150 -17.05 -0.59 -3.39
CA ARG A 150 -15.92 -0.48 -4.34
C ARG A 150 -16.11 0.60 -5.41
N SER A 151 -17.28 0.60 -6.06
CA SER A 151 -17.59 1.59 -7.10
C SER A 151 -17.70 3.02 -6.57
N GLU A 152 -18.16 3.20 -5.33
CA GLU A 152 -18.22 4.50 -4.67
C GLU A 152 -16.83 4.98 -4.24
N VAL A 153 -16.01 4.08 -3.68
CA VAL A 153 -14.61 4.34 -3.34
C VAL A 153 -13.84 4.81 -4.57
N TYR A 154 -13.95 4.09 -5.70
CA TYR A 154 -13.34 4.50 -6.97
C TYR A 154 -13.73 5.93 -7.35
N LYS A 155 -15.04 6.24 -7.39
CA LYS A 155 -15.53 7.58 -7.78
C LYS A 155 -15.01 8.68 -6.86
N LYS A 156 -15.01 8.43 -5.55
CA LYS A 156 -14.54 9.39 -4.54
C LYS A 156 -13.04 9.65 -4.65
N VAL A 157 -12.24 8.60 -4.80
CA VAL A 157 -10.79 8.70 -5.00
C VAL A 157 -10.45 9.40 -6.33
N GLU A 158 -11.16 9.05 -7.41
CA GLU A 158 -11.00 9.68 -8.72
C GLU A 158 -11.33 11.17 -8.67
N LEU A 159 -12.45 11.54 -8.05
CA LEU A 159 -12.85 12.94 -7.88
C LEU A 159 -11.78 13.73 -7.12
N TYR A 160 -11.31 13.20 -5.99
CA TYR A 160 -10.31 13.86 -5.14
C TYR A 160 -9.01 14.15 -5.90
N PHE A 161 -8.43 13.15 -6.56
CA PHE A 161 -7.15 13.31 -7.25
C PHE A 161 -7.24 13.96 -8.64
N ASN A 162 -8.45 14.10 -9.21
CA ASN A 162 -8.65 14.87 -10.44
C ASN A 162 -8.92 16.37 -10.16
N GLN A 163 -9.44 16.73 -8.98
CA GLN A 163 -9.57 18.14 -8.57
C GLN A 163 -8.21 18.82 -8.34
N ASP A 164 -7.20 18.08 -7.88
CA ASP A 164 -5.82 18.57 -7.80
C ASP A 164 -5.23 18.97 -9.17
N LEU A 165 -5.77 18.44 -10.28
CA LEU A 165 -5.34 18.78 -11.64
C LEU A 165 -6.04 20.03 -12.21
N SER A 166 -7.10 20.53 -11.57
CA SER A 166 -7.89 21.69 -12.03
C SER A 166 -7.70 22.95 -11.19
N TYR A 167 -7.00 22.89 -10.05
CA TYR A 167 -6.71 24.06 -9.23
C TYR A 167 -5.58 24.92 -9.86
N LYS A 168 -5.96 25.86 -10.74
CA LYS A 168 -5.14 27.06 -11.00
C LYS A 168 -5.44 28.07 -9.89
N PRO A 169 -4.45 28.48 -9.07
CA PRO A 169 -4.66 29.56 -8.12
C PRO A 169 -5.00 30.82 -8.90
N ILE A 170 -6.15 31.43 -8.59
CA ILE A 170 -6.50 32.76 -9.08
C ILE A 170 -5.58 33.73 -8.33
N SER A 171 -4.64 34.33 -9.05
CA SER A 171 -3.86 35.47 -8.57
C SER A 171 -4.77 36.69 -8.50
N TYR A 172 -5.04 37.17 -7.29
CA TYR A 172 -5.58 38.52 -7.06
C TYR A 172 -4.47 39.56 -7.14
#